data_AF-A0A7W7XXR1-F1
#
_entry.id   AF-A0A7W7XXR1-F1
#
_cell.length_a   1.000
_cell.length_b   1.000
_cell.length_c   1.000
_cell.angle_alpha   90.00
_cell.angle_beta   90.00
_cell.angle_gamma   90.00
#
_symmetry.space_group_name_H-M   'P 1'
#
loop_
_entity.id
_entity.type
_entity.pdbx_description
1 polymer ?
#
loop_
_entity_poly.entity_id
_entity_poly.type
_entity_poly.pdbx_seq_one_letter_code
_entity_poly.pdbx_strand_id
1 'polypeptide(L)'
;MAVLTPGLQRVDTLSALLGDVELRMSRRPAVEGLDAVLAWGRKPSARVAEAFASRHGLPVWRAEDGFLRSVGLGNQDPPLSIVLDDLGIYYDASSPSRIEALIARPHGQDECSRAAALRASWCEGRLSKYNHAREATSPLEGPFALVVDQT
;
A
#
# COMPACT_ATOMS: atom_id res chain seq x y z
N MET A 1 14.12 8.07 -5.92
CA MET A 1 12.80 8.13 -6.59
C MET A 1 12.19 9.52 -6.52
N ALA A 2 11.51 9.97 -7.58
CA ALA A 2 10.78 11.24 -7.58
C ALA A 2 9.35 11.11 -7.05
N VAL A 3 8.93 12.06 -6.21
CA VAL A 3 7.57 12.16 -5.67
C VAL A 3 6.97 13.50 -6.06
N LEU A 4 6.07 13.51 -7.04
CA LEU A 4 5.58 14.76 -7.66
C LEU A 4 4.29 15.30 -7.06
N THR A 5 3.46 14.42 -6.49
CA THR A 5 2.09 14.79 -6.12
C THR A 5 2.04 15.31 -4.67
N PRO A 6 1.32 16.42 -4.40
CA PRO A 6 1.23 16.98 -3.04
C PRO A 6 0.63 16.02 -2.02
N GLY A 7 -0.26 15.13 -2.44
CA GLY A 7 -0.83 14.11 -1.54
C GLY A 7 0.24 13.17 -1.00
N LEU A 8 1.13 12.71 -1.87
CA LEU A 8 2.20 11.79 -1.49
C LEU A 8 3.34 12.47 -0.72
N GLN A 9 3.65 13.71 -1.09
CA GLN A 9 4.65 14.54 -0.38
C GLN A 9 4.26 14.87 1.07
N ARG A 10 2.97 14.73 1.44
CA ARG A 10 2.46 14.95 2.81
C ARG A 10 2.38 13.67 3.66
N VAL A 11 2.80 12.53 3.13
CA VAL A 11 2.84 11.29 3.91
C VAL A 11 4.15 11.29 4.69
N ASP A 12 4.12 11.78 5.92
CA ASP A 12 5.32 12.03 6.72
C ASP A 12 6.13 10.75 7.04
N THR A 13 5.46 9.60 7.09
CA THR A 13 6.10 8.29 7.32
C THR A 13 6.73 7.69 6.06
N LEU A 14 6.50 8.27 4.88
CA LEU A 14 6.86 7.65 3.60
C LEU A 14 8.37 7.38 3.46
N SER A 15 9.21 8.36 3.80
CA SER A 15 10.67 8.19 3.75
C SER A 15 11.14 7.09 4.70
N ALA A 16 10.56 7.02 5.91
CA ALA A 16 10.92 5.99 6.88
C ALA A 16 10.48 4.58 6.43
N LEU A 17 9.31 4.46 5.80
CA LEU A 17 8.78 3.19 5.32
C LEU A 17 9.48 2.64 4.08
N LEU A 18 10.08 3.52 3.27
CA LEU A 18 10.87 3.13 2.10
C LEU A 18 12.36 2.90 2.41
N GLY A 19 12.76 3.04 3.68
CA GLY A 19 14.11 2.72 4.15
C GLY A 19 15.19 3.51 3.40
N ASP A 20 16.07 2.79 2.70
CA ASP A 20 17.24 3.36 2.02
C ASP A 20 16.92 4.05 0.69
N VAL A 21 15.65 4.12 0.29
CA VAL A 21 15.23 4.79 -0.94
C VAL A 21 15.26 6.31 -0.74
N GLU A 22 16.15 7.00 -1.46
CA GLU A 22 16.17 8.46 -1.47
C GLU A 22 14.93 9.03 -2.20
N LEU A 23 14.13 9.84 -1.51
CA LEU A 23 12.93 10.46 -2.06
C LEU A 23 13.16 11.93 -2.41
N ARG A 24 13.01 12.26 -3.69
CA ARG A 24 13.03 13.65 -4.19
C ARG A 24 11.61 14.22 -4.18
N MET A 25 11.24 14.85 -3.07
CA MET A 25 9.95 15.51 -2.86
C MET A 25 9.88 16.84 -3.61
N SER A 26 9.50 16.82 -4.88
CA SER A 26 9.35 18.04 -5.69
C SER A 26 8.30 17.86 -6.77
N ARG A 27 7.47 18.89 -6.99
CA ARG A 27 6.50 18.91 -8.11
C ARG A 27 7.19 18.99 -9.49
N ARG A 28 8.44 19.44 -9.52
CA ARG A 28 9.27 19.60 -10.73
C ARG A 28 10.71 19.19 -10.37
N PRO A 29 10.96 17.89 -10.16
CA PRO A 29 12.29 17.42 -9.80
C PRO A 29 13.24 17.53 -10.99
N ALA A 30 14.51 17.80 -10.74
CA ALA A 30 15.55 17.53 -11.73
C ALA A 30 15.53 16.03 -12.06
N VAL A 31 15.78 15.69 -13.33
CA VAL A 31 15.69 14.30 -13.82
C VAL A 31 16.97 13.50 -13.53
N GLU A 32 18.10 14.19 -13.43
CA GLU A 32 19.40 13.58 -13.22
C GLU A 32 19.44 12.78 -11.91
N GLY A 33 19.95 11.54 -11.99
CA GLY A 33 20.02 10.61 -10.86
C GLY A 33 18.68 10.10 -10.34
N LEU A 34 17.60 10.15 -11.14
CA LEU A 34 16.34 9.49 -10.79
C LEU A 34 16.29 8.07 -11.36
N ASP A 35 16.03 7.09 -10.50
CA ASP A 35 15.83 5.70 -10.94
C ASP A 35 14.37 5.37 -11.27
N ALA A 36 13.42 6.08 -10.65
CA ALA A 36 12.00 5.81 -10.76
C ALA A 36 11.13 6.98 -10.27
N VAL A 37 9.84 6.91 -10.59
CA VAL A 37 8.81 7.85 -10.15
C VAL A 37 7.78 7.12 -9.30
N LEU A 38 7.45 7.68 -8.14
CA LEU A 38 6.45 7.13 -7.24
C LEU A 38 5.07 7.76 -7.49
N ALA A 39 4.06 6.92 -7.68
CA ALA A 39 2.66 7.28 -7.80
C ALA A 39 1.84 6.67 -6.66
N TRP A 40 0.73 7.30 -6.26
CA TRP A 40 -0.19 6.71 -5.29
C TRP A 40 -1.35 6.03 -6.00
N GLY A 41 -1.35 4.70 -5.99
CA GLY A 41 -2.34 3.85 -6.65
C GLY A 41 -2.57 4.23 -8.12
N ARG A 42 -3.84 4.19 -8.53
CA ARG A 42 -4.34 4.63 -9.85
C ARG A 42 -5.29 5.83 -9.76
N LYS A 43 -5.17 6.65 -8.71
CA LYS A 43 -5.96 7.88 -8.56
C LYS A 43 -5.68 8.83 -9.75
N PRO A 44 -6.59 9.75 -10.12
CA PRO A 44 -6.34 10.71 -11.20
C PRO A 44 -5.03 11.51 -11.05
N SER A 45 -4.59 11.76 -9.81
CA SER A 45 -3.31 12.39 -9.50
C SER A 45 -2.08 11.57 -9.93
N ALA A 46 -2.19 10.24 -10.03
CA ALA A 46 -1.12 9.35 -10.51
C ALA A 46 -0.74 9.64 -11.96
N ARG A 47 -1.67 10.17 -12.78
CA ARG A 47 -1.41 10.54 -14.18
C ARG A 47 -0.28 11.55 -14.33
N VAL A 48 -0.06 12.42 -13.33
CA VAL A 48 1.06 13.38 -13.33
C VAL A 48 2.39 12.64 -13.22
N ALA A 49 2.47 11.65 -12.33
CA ALA A 49 3.67 10.81 -12.16
C ALA A 49 3.90 9.94 -13.39
N GLU A 50 2.84 9.33 -13.94
CA GLU A 50 2.91 8.50 -15.16
C GLU A 50 3.36 9.30 -16.38
N ALA A 51 2.82 10.52 -16.57
CA ALA A 51 3.23 11.39 -17.68
C ALA A 51 4.70 11.85 -17.54
N PHE A 52 5.13 12.19 -16.32
CA PHE A 52 6.53 12.54 -16.07
C PHE A 52 7.46 11.35 -16.33
N ALA A 53 7.10 10.17 -15.81
CA ALA A 53 7.87 8.94 -16.00
C ALA A 53 8.00 8.58 -17.48
N SER A 54 6.89 8.57 -18.23
CA SER A 54 6.85 8.31 -19.67
C SER A 54 7.70 9.32 -20.45
N ARG A 55 7.59 10.61 -20.16
CA ARG A 55 8.39 11.67 -20.80
C ARG A 55 9.90 11.49 -20.61
N HIS A 56 10.31 10.91 -19.49
CA HIS A 56 11.72 10.79 -19.10
C HIS A 56 12.25 9.36 -19.16
N GLY A 57 11.48 8.41 -19.68
CA GLY A 57 11.88 6.99 -19.78
C GLY A 57 12.12 6.31 -18.42
N LEU A 58 11.44 6.76 -17.37
CA LEU A 58 11.58 6.22 -16.01
C LEU A 58 10.47 5.19 -15.72
N PRO A 59 10.74 4.15 -14.92
CA PRO A 59 9.70 3.26 -14.43
C PRO A 59 8.79 3.96 -13.40
N VAL A 60 7.53 3.54 -13.36
CA VAL A 60 6.54 3.97 -12.35
C VAL A 60 6.40 2.89 -11.30
N TRP A 61 6.63 3.27 -10.05
CA TRP A 61 6.29 2.46 -8.89
C TRP A 61 5.01 3.01 -8.26
N ARG A 62 4.11 2.13 -7.86
CA ARG A 62 2.84 2.48 -7.23
C ARG A 62 2.88 2.13 -5.75
N ALA A 63 2.60 3.14 -4.93
CA ALA A 63 2.39 2.99 -3.51
C ALA A 63 0.90 3.01 -3.16
N GLU A 64 0.54 2.27 -2.12
CA GLU A 64 -0.77 2.35 -1.45
C GLU A 64 -0.61 2.09 0.04
N ASP A 65 -1.68 2.33 0.80
CA ASP A 65 -1.75 1.91 2.20
C ASP A 65 -1.52 0.39 2.32
N GLY A 66 -0.73 -0.01 3.31
CA GLY A 66 -0.56 -1.41 3.66
C GLY A 66 -1.83 -2.04 4.25
N PHE A 67 -1.88 -3.37 4.28
CA PHE A 67 -3.02 -4.13 4.82
C PHE A 67 -3.19 -3.94 6.34
N LEU A 68 -2.10 -3.64 7.06
CA LEU A 68 -2.11 -3.16 8.46
C LEU A 68 -1.67 -1.70 8.46
N ARG A 69 -2.62 -0.77 8.44
CA ARG A 69 -2.28 0.63 8.17
C ARG A 69 -2.00 1.43 9.43
N SER A 70 -2.93 1.49 10.38
CA SER A 70 -2.86 2.43 11.50
C SER A 70 -3.86 2.09 12.62
N VAL A 71 -3.82 2.82 13.73
CA VAL A 71 -4.86 2.75 14.77
C VAL A 71 -6.11 3.48 14.28
N GLY A 72 -6.03 4.80 14.10
CA GLY A 72 -7.06 5.65 13.53
C GLY A 72 -7.22 5.51 12.02
N LEU A 73 -8.18 6.25 11.47
CA LEU A 73 -8.49 6.33 10.04
C LEU A 73 -7.43 7.10 9.24
N GLY A 74 -7.59 7.10 7.91
CA GLY A 74 -6.70 7.74 6.95
C GLY A 74 -6.36 9.21 7.22
N ASN A 75 -7.31 9.96 7.75
CA ASN A 75 -7.21 11.38 8.06
C ASN A 75 -6.76 11.67 9.51
N GLN A 76 -6.61 10.63 10.34
CA GLN A 76 -6.24 10.74 11.75
C GLN A 76 -4.78 10.36 11.96
N ASP A 77 -4.37 9.21 11.40
CA ASP A 77 -3.04 8.66 11.59
C ASP A 77 -2.32 8.43 10.27
N PRO A 78 -0.99 8.68 10.20
CA PRO A 78 -0.19 8.28 9.06
C PRO A 78 -0.11 6.75 8.94
N PRO A 79 0.16 6.21 7.74
CA PRO A 79 0.34 4.78 7.57
C PRO A 79 1.61 4.30 8.29
N LEU A 80 1.50 3.15 8.96
CA LEU A 80 2.59 2.37 9.57
C LEU A 80 3.15 1.30 8.62
N SER A 81 2.45 1.03 7.52
CA SER A 81 2.93 0.20 6.43
C SER A 81 2.35 0.68 5.10
N ILE A 82 3.09 0.42 4.02
CA ILE A 82 2.68 0.72 2.64
C ILE A 82 2.91 -0.52 1.77
N VAL A 83 2.06 -0.69 0.77
CA VAL A 83 2.36 -1.56 -0.37
C VAL A 83 3.18 -0.76 -1.36
N LEU A 84 4.20 -1.39 -1.94
CA LEU A 84 4.99 -0.84 -3.02
C LEU A 84 5.03 -1.87 -4.16
N ASP A 85 4.58 -1.45 -5.34
CA ASP A 85 4.38 -2.32 -6.50
C ASP A 85 4.97 -1.69 -7.77
N ASP A 86 5.89 -2.39 -8.42
CA ASP A 86 6.59 -1.98 -9.64
C ASP A 86 6.06 -2.67 -10.91
N LEU A 87 5.05 -3.53 -10.78
CA LEU A 87 4.38 -4.18 -11.91
C LEU A 87 3.00 -3.56 -12.19
N GLY A 88 2.24 -3.31 -11.12
CA GLY A 88 0.85 -2.87 -11.19
C GLY A 88 0.40 -2.28 -9.85
N ILE A 89 -0.76 -2.74 -9.36
CA ILE A 89 -1.21 -2.50 -7.99
C ILE A 89 -2.24 -3.57 -7.62
N TYR A 90 -2.23 -4.06 -6.38
CA TYR A 90 -2.96 -5.28 -5.95
C TYR A 90 -4.48 -5.32 -6.20
N TYR A 91 -5.16 -4.17 -6.30
CA TYR A 91 -6.60 -4.12 -6.54
C TYR A 91 -6.98 -4.05 -8.02
N ASP A 92 -6.00 -3.85 -8.90
CA ASP A 92 -6.25 -3.72 -10.32
C ASP A 92 -6.12 -5.08 -11.01
N ALA A 93 -7.25 -5.75 -11.21
CA ALA A 93 -7.31 -7.04 -11.89
C ALA A 93 -7.11 -6.95 -13.43
N SER A 94 -6.92 -5.77 -14.00
CA SER A 94 -6.72 -5.61 -15.45
C SER A 94 -5.27 -5.81 -15.90
N SER A 95 -4.31 -5.85 -14.96
CA SER A 95 -2.89 -6.02 -15.24
C SER A 95 -2.19 -6.76 -14.10
N PRO A 96 -1.09 -7.48 -14.36
CA PRO A 96 -0.34 -8.17 -13.31
C PRO A 96 0.19 -7.22 -12.24
N SER A 97 0.20 -7.70 -11.00
CA SER A 97 0.70 -7.00 -9.82
C SER A 97 1.85 -7.76 -9.16
N ARG A 98 2.66 -7.05 -8.36
CA ARG A 98 3.76 -7.65 -7.59
C ARG A 98 3.24 -8.73 -6.64
N ILE A 99 2.07 -8.54 -6.03
CA ILE A 99 1.49 -9.54 -5.13
C ILE A 99 1.07 -10.81 -5.87
N GLU A 100 0.51 -10.72 -7.08
CA GLU A 100 0.17 -11.91 -7.90
C GLU A 100 1.43 -12.71 -8.24
N ALA A 101 2.51 -12.02 -8.63
CA ALA A 101 3.80 -12.67 -8.89
C ALA A 101 4.38 -13.33 -7.63
N LEU A 102 4.22 -12.70 -6.46
CA LEU A 102 4.67 -13.22 -5.17
C LEU A 102 3.84 -14.42 -4.69
N ILE A 103 2.55 -14.48 -5.02
CA ILE A 103 1.68 -15.63 -4.69
C ILE A 103 2.02 -16.83 -5.58
N ALA A 104 2.36 -16.60 -6.85
CA ALA A 104 2.58 -17.68 -7.81
C ALA A 104 3.91 -18.43 -7.61
N ARG A 105 4.89 -17.84 -6.92
CA ARG A 105 6.18 -18.48 -6.67
C ARG A 105 6.08 -19.54 -5.55
N PRO A 106 6.94 -20.57 -5.55
CA PRO A 106 7.06 -21.47 -4.41
C PRO A 106 7.47 -20.71 -3.14
N HIS A 107 6.93 -21.15 -2.00
CA HIS A 107 7.24 -20.61 -0.68
C HIS A 107 8.09 -21.59 0.12
N GLY A 108 9.12 -21.07 0.79
CA GLY A 108 9.96 -21.85 1.68
C GLY A 108 9.27 -22.16 3.02
N GLN A 109 9.77 -23.16 3.74
CA GLN A 109 9.24 -23.55 5.04
C GLN A 109 9.22 -22.38 6.04
N ASP A 110 10.28 -21.57 6.09
CA ASP A 110 10.37 -20.42 6.99
C ASP A 110 9.31 -19.35 6.68
N GLU A 111 9.00 -19.15 5.40
CA GLU A 111 7.96 -18.20 4.97
C GLU A 111 6.58 -18.70 5.40
N CYS A 112 6.29 -19.99 5.19
CA CYS A 112 5.06 -20.62 5.62
C CYS A 112 4.89 -20.58 7.16
N SER A 113 5.95 -20.89 7.90
CA SER A 113 5.96 -20.83 9.37
C SER A 113 5.73 -19.40 9.87
N ARG A 114 6.42 -18.41 9.29
CA ARG A 114 6.25 -16.99 9.61
C ARG A 114 4.83 -16.50 9.28
N ALA A 115 4.27 -16.90 8.14
CA ALA A 115 2.91 -16.54 7.75
C ALA A 115 1.86 -17.15 8.69
N ALA A 116 2.04 -18.39 9.13
CA ALA A 116 1.16 -19.04 10.10
C ALA A 116 1.19 -18.33 11.47
N ALA A 117 2.39 -17.99 11.96
CA ALA A 117 2.56 -17.23 13.19
C ALA A 117 1.92 -15.83 13.08
N LEU A 118 2.17 -15.11 11.98
CA LEU A 118 1.57 -13.80 11.72
C LEU A 118 0.04 -13.86 11.69
N ARG A 119 -0.53 -14.85 11.01
CA ARG A 119 -2.00 -15.05 10.97
C ARG A 119 -2.56 -15.28 12.37
N ALA A 120 -1.90 -16.11 13.19
CA ALA A 120 -2.33 -16.36 14.56
C ALA A 120 -2.34 -15.08 15.40
N SER A 121 -1.23 -14.32 15.40
CA SER A 121 -1.14 -13.05 16.12
C SER A 121 -2.13 -12.00 15.60
N TRP A 122 -2.39 -11.98 14.29
CA TRP A 122 -3.37 -11.07 13.69
C TRP A 122 -4.79 -11.36 14.19
N CYS A 123 -5.19 -12.63 14.22
CA CYS A 123 -6.50 -13.04 14.72
C CYS A 123 -6.63 -12.84 16.24
N GLU A 124 -5.60 -13.21 17.01
CA GLU A 124 -5.57 -13.04 18.47
C GLU A 124 -5.65 -11.56 18.86
N GLY A 125 -4.87 -10.71 18.20
CA GLY A 125 -4.89 -9.26 18.40
C GLY A 125 -6.09 -8.56 17.75
N ARG A 126 -6.97 -9.31 17.06
CA ARG A 126 -8.14 -8.80 16.32
C ARG A 126 -7.79 -7.61 15.41
N LEU A 127 -6.63 -7.69 14.78
CA LEU A 127 -6.11 -6.61 13.95
C LEU A 127 -6.93 -6.48 12.66
N SER A 128 -6.98 -5.27 12.14
CA SER A 128 -7.57 -4.93 10.85
C SER A 128 -6.76 -3.81 10.19
N LYS A 129 -7.22 -3.31 9.03
CA LYS A 129 -6.56 -2.18 8.36
C LYS A 129 -6.49 -0.95 9.25
N TYR A 130 -7.60 -0.67 9.95
CA TYR A 130 -7.72 0.37 10.96
C TYR A 130 -8.17 -0.28 12.27
N ASN A 131 -7.62 0.17 13.39
CA ASN A 131 -7.73 -0.51 14.69
C ASN A 131 -8.33 0.40 15.78
N HIS A 132 -9.25 1.30 15.40
CA HIS A 132 -9.95 2.24 16.29
C HIS A 132 -11.39 1.82 16.61
N ALA A 133 -11.93 0.84 15.87
CA ALA A 133 -13.31 0.40 16.05
C ALA A 133 -13.47 -0.33 17.39
N ARG A 134 -14.60 -0.08 18.08
CA ARG A 134 -14.95 -0.82 19.29
C ARG A 134 -15.49 -2.19 18.93
N GLU A 135 -15.23 -3.16 19.80
CA GLU A 135 -15.86 -4.47 19.68
C GLU A 135 -17.38 -4.33 19.84
N ALA A 136 -18.11 -4.90 18.90
CA ALA A 136 -19.55 -5.03 18.96
C ALA A 136 -19.89 -6.49 19.24
N THR A 137 -20.83 -6.73 20.15
CA THR A 137 -21.46 -8.05 20.27
C THR A 137 -22.41 -8.22 19.10
N SER A 138 -22.34 -9.35 18.39
CA SER A 138 -23.32 -9.65 17.35
C SER A 138 -24.70 -9.79 17.99
N PRO A 139 -25.70 -8.98 17.59
CA PRO A 139 -27.06 -9.12 18.09
C PRO A 139 -27.86 -10.21 17.35
N LEU A 140 -27.25 -10.89 16.38
CA LEU A 140 -27.93 -11.85 15.51
C LEU A 140 -27.92 -13.25 16.14
N GLU A 141 -29.11 -13.80 16.34
CA GLU A 141 -29.31 -15.21 16.66
C GLU A 141 -29.57 -16.01 15.37
N GLY A 142 -29.06 -17.25 15.31
CA GLY A 142 -29.25 -18.14 14.16
C GLY A 142 -28.33 -17.84 12.96
N PRO A 143 -28.53 -18.53 11.82
CA PRO A 143 -27.70 -18.35 10.63
C PRO A 143 -27.89 -16.97 9.99
N PHE A 144 -26.79 -16.33 9.61
CA PHE A 144 -26.81 -15.02 8.95
C PHE A 144 -25.80 -14.94 7.80
N ALA A 145 -26.00 -13.97 6.92
CA ALA A 145 -25.03 -13.57 5.89
C ALA A 145 -24.58 -12.14 6.15
N LEU A 146 -23.27 -11.89 6.06
CA LEU A 146 -22.68 -10.56 6.16
C LEU A 146 -22.46 -10.01 4.74
N VAL A 147 -23.05 -8.86 4.44
CA VAL A 147 -22.76 -8.10 3.22
C VAL A 147 -21.90 -6.91 3.61
N VAL A 148 -20.72 -6.80 3.01
CA VAL A 148 -19.76 -5.73 3.28
C VAL A 148 -19.89 -4.66 2.21
N ASP A 149 -20.23 -3.44 2.62
CA ASP A 149 -20.30 -2.28 1.74
C ASP A 149 -18.90 -1.65 1.53
N GLN A 150 -18.76 -0.81 0.51
CA GLN A 150 -17.53 -0.07 0.20
C GLN A 150 -17.81 1.43 0.16
N THR A 151 -16.91 2.20 0.77
CA THR A 151 -16.95 3.68 0.81
C THR A 151 -15.89 4.32 -0.08
#